data_AF-A0A1F9U2N8-F1
#
_entry.id   AF-A0A1F9U2N8-F1
#
_cell.length_a   1.000
_cell.length_b   1.000
_cell.length_c   1.000
_cell.angle_alpha   90.00
_cell.angle_beta   90.00
_cell.angle_gamma   90.00
#
_symmetry.space_group_name_H-M   'P 1'
#
loop_
_entity.id
_entity.type
_entity.pdbx_description
1 polymer ?
#
loop_
_entity_poly.entity_id
_entity_poly.type
_entity_poly.pdbx_seq_one_letter_code
_entity_poly.pdbx_strand_id
1 'polypeptide(L)'
;MTQSELAQHAKLPQSHIAAIEKGKLDPRLSTLRKIFEALSCEMVLEPRPAGPLQEVLHQRARHVALRRLTENPGMIDLEGREPNESLFLQIVEKLTKDILYNPKERVWRDAKHHQTVPLPTPKNTTD
;
A
#
# COMPACT_ATOMS: atom_id res chain seq x y z
N MET A 1 13.56 32.88 4.50
CA MET A 1 14.73 32.05 4.82
C MET A 1 15.39 31.61 3.51
N THR A 2 16.69 31.81 3.37
CA THR A 2 17.49 31.39 2.20
C THR A 2 17.92 29.92 2.31
N GLN A 3 18.42 29.32 1.22
CA GLN A 3 19.00 27.97 1.27
C GLN A 3 20.17 27.86 2.26
N SER A 4 21.00 28.90 2.36
CA SER A 4 22.13 28.94 3.31
C SER A 4 21.64 29.00 4.76
N GLU A 5 20.62 29.80 5.05
CA GLU A 5 20.01 29.89 6.39
C GLU A 5 19.35 28.56 6.79
N LEU A 6 18.60 27.92 5.88
CA LEU A 6 18.00 26.60 6.11
C LEU A 6 19.07 25.54 6.36
N ALA A 7 20.12 25.52 5.54
CA ALA A 7 21.23 24.59 5.68
C ALA A 7 21.90 24.71 7.06
N GLN A 8 22.14 25.95 7.51
CA GLN A 8 22.68 26.23 8.83
C GLN A 8 21.75 25.74 9.95
N HIS A 9 20.45 26.06 9.88
CA HIS A 9 19.47 25.64 10.89
C HIS A 9 19.29 24.12 10.93
N ALA A 10 19.25 23.46 9.77
CA ALA A 10 19.10 22.01 9.64
C ALA A 10 20.40 21.24 9.90
N LYS A 11 21.54 21.93 10.07
CA LYS A 11 22.88 21.36 10.19
C LYS A 11 23.20 20.43 9.01
N LEU A 12 22.92 20.91 7.81
CA LEU A 12 23.15 20.23 6.54
C LEU A 12 24.02 21.10 5.62
N PRO A 13 24.78 20.53 4.69
CA PRO A 13 25.44 21.32 3.66
C PRO A 13 24.41 22.03 2.77
N GLN A 14 24.68 23.28 2.37
CA GLN A 14 23.79 24.01 1.46
C GLN A 14 23.60 23.28 0.11
N SER A 15 24.67 22.64 -0.39
CA SER A 15 24.60 21.81 -1.60
C SER A 15 23.60 20.65 -1.46
N HIS A 16 23.39 20.14 -0.25
CA HIS A 16 22.43 19.09 0.05
C HIS A 16 20.99 19.62 -0.05
N ILE A 17 20.70 20.79 0.53
CA ILE A 17 19.40 21.45 0.38
C ILE A 17 19.10 21.72 -1.10
N ALA A 18 20.07 22.29 -1.83
CA ALA A 18 19.91 22.57 -3.26
C ALA A 18 19.72 21.31 -4.11
N ALA A 19 20.31 20.16 -3.74
CA ALA A 19 20.12 18.89 -4.43
C ALA A 19 18.71 18.32 -4.20
N ILE A 20 18.19 18.44 -2.97
CA ILE A 20 16.83 18.04 -2.60
C ILE A 20 15.80 18.86 -3.39
N GLU A 21 15.93 20.19 -3.39
CA GLU A 21 15.00 21.08 -4.11
C GLU A 21 14.99 20.86 -5.62
N LYS A 22 16.12 20.42 -6.20
CA LYS A 22 16.23 20.08 -7.63
C LYS A 22 15.78 18.65 -7.96
N GLY A 23 15.33 17.87 -6.96
CA GLY A 23 14.96 16.46 -7.14
C GLY A 23 16.15 15.55 -7.51
N LYS A 24 17.39 16.00 -7.28
CA LYS A 24 18.62 15.23 -7.59
C LYS A 24 19.02 14.28 -6.46
N LEU A 25 18.45 14.48 -5.27
CA LEU A 25 18.72 13.68 -4.09
C LEU A 25 17.39 13.27 -3.46
N ASP A 26 17.20 11.98 -3.24
CA ASP A 26 16.08 11.43 -2.45
C ASP A 26 16.47 11.47 -0.96
N PRO A 27 15.87 12.37 -0.16
CA PRO A 27 16.27 12.53 1.23
C PRO A 27 15.72 11.40 2.10
N ARG A 28 16.56 10.89 2.99
CA ARG A 28 16.10 10.00 4.08
C ARG A 28 15.07 10.74 4.95
N LEU A 29 14.17 9.98 5.56
CA LEU A 29 13.17 10.52 6.49
C LEU A 29 13.79 11.35 7.63
N SER A 30 14.97 10.94 8.12
CA SER A 30 15.72 11.68 9.14
C SER A 30 16.22 13.05 8.65
N THR A 31 16.52 13.19 7.36
CA THR A 31 16.90 14.47 6.74
C THR A 31 15.68 15.38 6.63
N LEU A 32 14.53 14.85 6.18
CA LEU A 32 13.28 15.60 6.13
C LEU A 32 12.89 16.12 7.51
N ARG A 33 13.00 15.28 8.55
CA ARG A 33 12.75 15.70 9.94
C ARG A 33 13.58 16.91 10.35
N LYS A 34 14.90 16.90 10.09
CA LYS A 34 15.78 18.04 10.39
C LYS A 34 15.38 19.33 9.66
N ILE A 35 14.95 19.20 8.41
CA ILE A 35 14.49 20.33 7.59
C ILE A 35 13.20 20.92 8.18
N PHE A 36 12.24 20.08 8.56
CA PHE A 36 11.01 20.51 9.22
C PHE A 36 11.28 21.18 10.57
N GLU A 37 12.14 20.59 11.41
CA GLU A 37 12.56 21.19 12.68
C GLU A 37 13.22 22.56 12.47
N ALA A 38 14.10 22.70 11.48
CA ALA A 38 14.75 23.96 11.12
C ALA A 38 13.77 25.04 10.64
N LEU A 39 12.64 24.63 10.07
CA LEU A 39 11.53 25.47 9.64
C LEU A 39 10.55 25.79 10.78
N SER A 40 10.77 25.26 11.99
CA SER A 40 9.80 25.31 13.10
C SER A 40 8.44 24.68 12.73
N CYS A 41 8.47 23.64 11.90
CA CYS A 41 7.30 22.88 11.46
C CYS A 41 7.32 21.46 12.04
N GLU A 42 6.13 20.93 12.32
CA GLU A 42 5.97 19.50 12.61
C GLU A 42 5.89 18.70 11.30
N MET A 43 6.60 17.57 11.25
CA MET A 43 6.53 16.66 10.11
C MET A 43 5.34 15.71 10.26
N VAL A 44 4.33 15.89 9.40
CA VAL A 44 3.16 15.00 9.32
C VAL A 44 3.30 14.06 8.12
N LEU A 45 3.15 12.76 8.37
CA LEU A 45 3.04 11.75 7.32
C LEU A 45 1.59 11.32 7.20
N GLU A 46 0.95 11.68 6.09
CA GLU A 46 -0.44 11.31 5.80
C GLU A 46 -0.47 10.22 4.72
N PRO A 47 -0.83 8.96 5.05
CA PRO A 47 -1.02 7.92 4.05
C PRO A 47 -2.19 8.27 3.14
N ARG A 48 -1.91 8.50 1.86
CA ARG A 48 -2.95 8.71 0.85
C ARG A 48 -3.18 7.40 0.08
N PRO A 49 -4.39 6.82 0.10
CA PRO A 49 -4.69 5.67 -0.73
C PRO A 49 -4.56 6.06 -2.22
N ALA A 50 -4.12 5.11 -3.05
CA ALA A 50 -3.91 5.33 -4.49
C ALA A 50 -5.22 5.58 -5.28
N GLY A 51 -6.38 5.44 -4.62
CA GLY A 51 -7.71 5.65 -5.16
C GLY A 51 -8.76 5.69 -4.03
N PRO A 52 -10.06 5.65 -4.37
CA PRO A 52 -11.12 5.57 -3.38
C PRO A 52 -10.89 4.42 -2.39
N LEU A 53 -11.00 4.69 -1.09
CA LEU A 53 -10.69 3.70 -0.05
C LEU A 53 -11.47 2.40 -0.24
N GLN A 54 -12.74 2.50 -0.63
CA GLN A 54 -13.62 1.37 -0.89
C GLN A 54 -13.08 0.46 -1.99
N GLU A 55 -12.53 1.05 -3.06
CA GLU A 55 -11.93 0.30 -4.16
C GLU A 55 -10.64 -0.39 -3.72
N VAL A 56 -9.77 0.31 -2.99
CA VAL A 56 -8.54 -0.27 -2.43
C VAL A 56 -8.86 -1.45 -1.52
N LEU A 57 -9.87 -1.31 -0.65
CA LEU A 57 -10.32 -2.38 0.23
C LEU A 57 -10.92 -3.55 -0.57
N HIS A 58 -11.73 -3.27 -1.59
CA HIS A 58 -12.31 -4.30 -2.45
C HIS A 58 -11.25 -5.11 -3.19
N GLN A 59 -10.27 -4.43 -3.80
CA GLN A 59 -9.15 -5.07 -4.48
C GLN A 59 -8.35 -5.96 -3.52
N ARG A 60 -8.07 -5.48 -2.30
CA ARG A 60 -7.40 -6.27 -1.26
C ARG A 60 -8.21 -7.48 -0.83
N ALA A 61 -9.52 -7.31 -0.59
CA ALA A 61 -10.39 -8.41 -0.22
C ALA A 61 -10.48 -9.48 -1.31
N ARG A 62 -10.57 -9.07 -2.58
CA ARG A 62 -10.56 -9.98 -3.73
C ARG A 62 -9.26 -10.76 -3.84
N HIS A 63 -8.12 -10.09 -3.62
CA HIS A 63 -6.82 -10.75 -3.61
C HIS A 63 -6.73 -11.82 -2.50
N VAL A 64 -7.22 -11.51 -1.30
CA VAL A 64 -7.28 -12.48 -0.19
C VAL A 64 -8.25 -13.62 -0.51
N ALA A 65 -9.40 -13.34 -1.12
CA ALA A 65 -10.37 -14.37 -1.54
C ALA A 65 -9.75 -15.35 -2.54
N LEU A 66 -9.06 -14.84 -3.57
CA LEU A 66 -8.34 -15.65 -4.55
C LEU A 66 -7.29 -16.53 -3.88
N ARG A 67 -6.46 -15.95 -3.00
CA ARG A 67 -5.43 -16.69 -2.25
C ARG A 67 -6.05 -17.85 -1.45
N ARG A 68 -7.09 -17.57 -0.66
CA ARG A 68 -7.77 -18.60 0.16
C ARG A 68 -8.36 -19.72 -0.70
N LEU A 69 -8.92 -19.37 -1.85
CA LEU A 69 -9.53 -20.34 -2.77
C LEU A 69 -8.48 -21.23 -3.46
N THR A 70 -7.31 -20.66 -3.80
CA THR A 70 -6.18 -21.45 -4.33
C THR A 70 -5.51 -22.32 -3.26
N GLU A 71 -5.46 -21.86 -2.01
CA GLU A 71 -4.87 -22.60 -0.88
C GLU A 71 -5.79 -23.71 -0.36
N ASN A 72 -7.11 -23.59 -0.55
CA ASN A 72 -8.09 -24.60 -0.16
C ASN A 72 -9.04 -24.95 -1.33
N PRO A 73 -8.58 -25.75 -2.31
CA PRO A 73 -9.37 -26.13 -3.49
C PRO A 73 -10.63 -26.91 -3.14
N GLY A 74 -10.69 -27.53 -1.96
CA GLY A 74 -11.87 -28.23 -1.45
C GLY A 74 -13.10 -27.34 -1.28
N MET A 75 -12.96 -26.01 -1.37
CA MET A 75 -14.09 -25.08 -1.45
C MET A 75 -14.77 -25.03 -2.83
N ILE A 76 -14.10 -25.54 -3.87
CA ILE A 76 -14.60 -25.57 -5.25
C ILE A 76 -15.29 -26.92 -5.55
N ASP A 77 -14.92 -27.98 -4.83
CA ASP A 77 -15.41 -29.35 -5.07
C ASP A 77 -16.69 -29.68 -4.28
N LEU A 78 -17.76 -28.92 -4.52
CA LEU A 78 -19.06 -29.23 -3.93
C LEU A 78 -19.93 -30.16 -4.81
N GLU A 79 -19.57 -30.37 -6.08
CA GLU A 79 -20.45 -31.12 -7.01
C GLU A 79 -19.74 -32.02 -8.06
N GLY A 80 -18.43 -32.29 -7.95
CA GLY A 80 -17.74 -33.22 -8.88
C GLY A 80 -17.76 -32.78 -10.36
N ARG A 81 -17.94 -31.48 -10.63
CA ARG A 81 -17.84 -30.89 -11.97
C ARG A 81 -16.57 -30.05 -12.04
N GLU A 82 -15.84 -30.18 -13.14
CA GLU A 82 -14.81 -29.23 -13.57
C GLU A 82 -15.34 -27.80 -13.39
N PRO A 83 -14.68 -26.93 -12.60
CA PRO A 83 -15.20 -25.61 -12.32
C PRO A 83 -15.35 -24.81 -13.61
N ASN A 84 -16.60 -24.53 -13.99
CA ASN A 84 -16.90 -23.51 -14.98
C ASN A 84 -16.37 -22.17 -14.44
N GLU A 85 -15.61 -21.44 -15.27
CA GLU A 85 -15.08 -20.10 -14.99
C GLU A 85 -16.11 -19.18 -14.31
N SER A 86 -17.39 -19.28 -14.70
CA SER A 86 -18.49 -18.52 -14.10
C SER A 86 -18.72 -18.83 -12.61
N LEU A 87 -18.69 -20.11 -12.22
CA LEU A 87 -18.88 -20.54 -10.83
C LEU A 87 -17.69 -20.09 -9.97
N PHE A 88 -16.48 -20.22 -10.51
CA PHE A 88 -15.27 -19.74 -9.84
C PHE A 88 -15.36 -18.23 -9.54
N LEU A 89 -15.76 -17.42 -10.52
CA LEU A 89 -15.93 -15.97 -10.34
C LEU A 89 -17.00 -15.64 -9.29
N GLN A 90 -18.09 -16.41 -9.22
CA GLN A 90 -19.13 -16.21 -8.20
C GLN A 90 -18.63 -16.54 -6.79
N ILE A 91 -17.84 -17.60 -6.63
CA ILE A 91 -17.24 -17.96 -5.33
C ILE A 91 -16.28 -16.88 -4.87
N VAL A 92 -15.41 -16.39 -5.76
CA VAL A 92 -14.47 -15.30 -5.46
C VAL A 92 -15.21 -14.03 -5.04
N GLU A 93 -16.26 -13.65 -5.76
CA GLU A 93 -17.06 -12.45 -5.46
C GLU A 93 -17.77 -12.57 -4.11
N LYS A 94 -18.35 -13.73 -3.81
CA LYS A 94 -18.99 -14.00 -2.51
C LYS A 94 -17.99 -13.88 -1.37
N LEU A 95 -16.84 -14.55 -1.48
CA LEU A 95 -15.77 -14.48 -0.48
C LEU A 95 -15.22 -13.06 -0.32
N THR A 96 -15.13 -12.29 -1.41
CA THR A 96 -14.73 -10.88 -1.36
C THR A 96 -15.68 -10.06 -0.50
N LYS A 97 -16.99 -10.22 -0.70
CA LYS A 97 -18.01 -9.55 0.12
C LYS A 97 -17.97 -9.99 1.58
N ASP A 98 -17.80 -11.29 1.83
CA ASP A 98 -17.68 -11.81 3.19
C ASP A 98 -16.46 -11.20 3.91
N ILE A 99 -15.30 -11.13 3.26
CA ILE A 99 -14.09 -10.52 3.82
C ILE A 99 -14.27 -9.02 4.13
N LEU A 100 -15.03 -8.29 3.30
CA LEU A 100 -15.28 -6.86 3.49
C LEU A 100 -16.27 -6.58 4.63
N TYR A 101 -17.39 -7.31 4.65
CA TYR A 101 -18.56 -6.92 5.44
C TYR A 101 -18.80 -7.83 6.65
N ASN A 102 -18.21 -9.03 6.71
CA ASN A 102 -18.34 -9.92 7.86
C ASN A 102 -17.18 -9.71 8.85
N PRO A 103 -17.42 -9.18 10.06
CA PRO A 103 -16.38 -8.98 11.06
C PRO A 103 -15.62 -10.26 11.42
N LYS A 104 -16.25 -11.43 11.22
CA LYS A 104 -15.61 -12.73 11.47
C LYS A 104 -14.62 -13.14 10.38
N GLU A 105 -14.77 -12.66 9.16
CA GLU A 105 -13.93 -13.05 8.01
C GLU A 105 -12.90 -11.99 7.61
N ARG A 106 -12.85 -10.87 8.34
CA ARG A 106 -11.97 -9.74 8.07
C ARG A 106 -10.50 -10.15 7.85
N VAL A 107 -9.88 -9.49 6.88
CA VAL A 107 -8.49 -9.61 6.39
C VAL A 107 -7.44 -9.76 7.50
N TRP A 108 -7.70 -9.20 8.68
CA TRP A 108 -6.75 -9.11 9.80
C TRP A 108 -6.56 -10.39 10.61
N ARG A 109 -7.37 -11.44 10.38
CA ARG A 109 -7.24 -12.70 11.12
C ARG A 109 -6.07 -13.59 10.67
N ASP A 110 -5.50 -13.33 9.49
CA ASP A 110 -4.35 -14.06 8.94
C ASP A 110 -3.00 -13.49 9.46
N ALA A 111 -3.03 -12.56 10.43
CA ALA A 111 -1.85 -11.89 11.00
C ALA A 111 -0.87 -12.81 11.77
N LYS A 112 -1.06 -14.13 11.77
CA LYS A 112 -0.09 -15.09 12.36
C LYS A 112 1.11 -15.39 11.45
N HIS A 113 1.08 -15.01 10.17
CA HIS A 113 2.25 -15.12 9.29
C HIS A 113 2.40 -13.85 8.43
N HIS A 114 3.06 -12.83 8.97
CA HIS A 114 3.43 -11.64 8.20
C HIS A 114 4.47 -12.01 7.14
N GLN A 115 4.02 -12.23 5.90
CA GLN A 115 4.80 -11.83 4.73
C GLN A 115 4.07 -10.65 4.09
N THR A 116 4.73 -9.50 4.09
CA THR A 116 4.27 -8.28 3.42
C THR A 116 4.11 -8.56 1.93
N VAL A 117 2.88 -8.56 1.43
CA VAL A 117 2.60 -8.59 -0.01
C VAL A 117 3.03 -7.23 -0.59
N PRO A 118 3.89 -7.17 -1.62
CA PRO A 118 4.30 -5.91 -2.23
C PRO A 118 3.10 -5.21 -2.88
N LEU A 119 2.99 -3.89 -2.72
CA LEU A 119 2.02 -3.11 -3.49
C LEU A 119 2.36 -3.23 -5.00
N PRO A 120 1.36 -3.34 -5.88
CA PRO A 120 1.59 -3.27 -7.32
C PRO A 120 2.20 -1.91 -7.68
N THR A 121 3.39 -1.94 -8.28
CA THR A 121 4.05 -0.74 -8.81
C THR A 121 3.25 -0.21 -10.01
N PRO A 122 3.05 1.11 -10.12
CA PRO A 122 2.44 1.69 -11.31
C PRO A 122 3.32 1.36 -12.52
N LYS A 123 2.71 0.77 -13.56
CA LYS A 123 3.38 0.57 -14.85
C LYS A 123 3.62 1.96 -15.44
N ASN A 124 4.89 2.36 -15.57
CA ASN A 124 5.25 3.48 -16.41
C ASN A 124 4.88 3.11 -17.85
N THR A 125 3.85 3.75 -18.38
CA THR A 125 3.59 3.78 -19.81
C THR A 125 4.60 4.75 -20.40
N THR A 126 5.66 4.22 -20.99
CA THR A 126 6.52 4.95 -21.91
C THR A 126 6.20 4.42 -23.30
N ASP A 127 5.57 5.27 -24.11
CA ASP A 127 5.81 5.41 -25.55
C ASP A 127 5.67 6.91 -25.87
#